data_AF-A0A3E1E157-F1
#
_entry.id   AF-A0A3E1E157-F1
#
_cell.length_a   1.000
_cell.length_b   1.000
_cell.length_c   1.000
_cell.angle_alpha   90.00
_cell.angle_beta   90.00
_cell.angle_gamma   90.00
#
_symmetry.space_group_name_H-M   'P 1'
#
loop_
_entity.id
_entity.type
_entity.pdbx_description
1 polymer ?
#
loop_
_entity_poly.entity_id
_entity_poly.type
_entity_poly.pdbx_seq_one_letter_code
_entity_poly.pdbx_strand_id
1 'polypeptide(L)'
;MEQNSAQLLAASEGTYRIGLDERGRDLTTAGLVEGINRLELDASAKNVSLLIGGADGHTDGLRSQCQALWRLSSLTLQHELALVVWLEALYRAYTIKRGEPYHR
;
A
#
# COMPACT_ATOMS: atom_id res chain seq x y z
N MET A 1 -8.72 17.73 -4.92
CA MET A 1 -7.80 16.69 -5.43
C MET A 1 -6.33 17.06 -5.25
N GLU A 2 -5.81 18.09 -5.90
CA GLU A 2 -4.37 18.42 -5.89
C GLU A 2 -3.79 18.73 -4.49
N GLN A 3 -4.52 19.45 -3.65
CA GLN A 3 -4.06 19.81 -2.29
C GLN A 3 -3.77 18.57 -1.42
N ASN A 4 -4.63 17.54 -1.49
CA ASN A 4 -4.47 16.31 -0.72
C ASN A 4 -3.29 15.49 -1.26
N SER A 5 -3.15 15.40 -2.60
CA SER A 5 -1.98 14.74 -3.21
C SER A 5 -0.66 15.41 -2.81
N ALA A 6 -0.61 16.75 -2.81
CA ALA A 6 0.60 17.48 -2.41
C ALA A 6 0.97 17.22 -0.94
N GLN A 7 -0.02 17.18 -0.04
CA GLN A 7 0.19 16.85 1.37
C GLN A 7 0.73 15.43 1.57
N LEU A 8 0.15 14.44 0.87
CA LEU A 8 0.64 13.06 0.93
C LEU A 8 2.07 12.93 0.42
N LEU A 9 2.41 13.61 -0.69
CA LEU A 9 3.77 13.62 -1.24
C LEU A 9 4.77 14.25 -0.27
N ALA A 10 4.42 15.39 0.34
CA ALA A 10 5.26 16.05 1.32
C ALA A 10 5.46 15.19 2.58
N ALA A 11 4.39 14.58 3.10
CA ALA A 11 4.45 13.72 4.29
C ALA A 11 5.21 12.41 4.07
N SER A 12 5.40 11.99 2.81
CA SER A 12 6.10 10.76 2.42
C SER A 12 7.41 11.04 1.68
N GLU A 13 8.01 12.21 1.90
CA GLU A 13 9.32 12.53 1.31
C GLU A 13 10.41 11.56 1.79
N GLY A 14 11.25 11.09 0.87
CA GLY A 14 12.37 10.19 1.16
C GLY A 14 11.98 8.76 1.55
N THR A 15 10.71 8.37 1.41
CA THR A 15 10.25 7.00 1.68
C THR A 15 9.96 6.23 0.39
N TYR A 16 9.93 4.89 0.51
CA TYR A 16 9.38 4.03 -0.54
C TYR A 16 7.85 4.12 -0.50
N ARG A 17 7.26 4.79 -1.48
CA ARG A 17 5.83 5.06 -1.59
C ARG A 17 5.10 3.94 -2.31
N ILE A 18 4.08 3.41 -1.66
CA ILE A 18 3.14 2.45 -2.22
C ILE A 18 1.76 3.08 -2.22
N GLY A 19 1.17 3.27 -3.41
CA GLY A 19 -0.19 3.77 -3.54
C GLY A 19 -1.21 2.63 -3.51
N LEU A 20 -2.24 2.76 -2.68
CA LEU A 20 -3.45 1.93 -2.82
C LEU A 20 -4.37 2.59 -3.84
N ASP A 21 -4.53 1.92 -4.98
CA ASP A 21 -5.27 2.45 -6.12
C ASP A 21 -5.99 1.31 -6.86
N GLU A 22 -7.20 1.58 -7.32
CA GLU A 22 -7.97 0.63 -8.12
C GLU A 22 -7.31 0.30 -9.47
N ARG A 23 -6.32 1.07 -9.94
CA ARG A 23 -5.53 0.79 -11.16
C ARG A 23 -4.25 0.01 -10.87
N GLY A 24 -3.97 -0.27 -9.60
CA GLY A 24 -2.80 -1.02 -9.18
C GLY A 24 -2.84 -2.49 -9.60
N ARG A 25 -1.70 -3.18 -9.42
CA ARG A 25 -1.64 -4.64 -9.58
C ARG A 25 -2.52 -5.33 -8.55
N ASP A 26 -3.13 -6.45 -8.93
CA ASP A 26 -3.85 -7.30 -7.98
C ASP A 26 -2.87 -7.83 -6.92
N LEU A 27 -3.29 -7.75 -5.66
CA LEU A 27 -2.45 -8.14 -4.53
C LEU A 27 -3.01 -9.39 -3.87
N THR A 28 -2.28 -10.50 -3.95
CA THR A 28 -2.56 -11.70 -3.16
C THR A 28 -1.79 -11.65 -1.84
N THR A 29 -2.28 -12.35 -0.81
CA THR A 29 -1.56 -12.45 0.48
C THR A 29 -0.15 -13.00 0.32
N ALA A 30 0.04 -14.02 -0.53
CA ALA A 30 1.36 -14.59 -0.82
C ALA A 30 2.28 -13.57 -1.52
N GLY A 31 1.74 -12.83 -2.51
CA GLY A 31 2.47 -11.77 -3.19
C GLY A 31 2.82 -10.58 -2.28
N LEU A 32 1.97 -10.29 -1.29
CA LEU A 32 2.26 -9.30 -0.25
C LEU A 32 3.42 -9.76 0.64
N VAL A 33 3.41 -11.02 1.11
CA VAL A 33 4.51 -11.58 1.90
C VAL A 33 5.84 -11.51 1.13
N GLU A 34 5.85 -11.89 -0.15
CA GLU A 34 7.04 -11.78 -1.00
C GLU A 34 7.49 -10.33 -1.17
N GLY A 35 6.55 -9.41 -1.41
CA GLY A 35 6.83 -7.98 -1.53
C GLY A 35 7.47 -7.40 -0.27
N ILE A 36 6.95 -7.76 0.91
CA ILE A 36 7.52 -7.36 2.20
C ILE A 36 8.94 -7.91 2.36
N ASN A 37 9.16 -9.20 2.07
CA ASN A 37 10.51 -9.80 2.13
C ASN A 37 11.50 -9.02 1.24
N ARG A 38 11.07 -8.63 0.03
CA ARG A 38 11.91 -7.88 -0.91
C ARG A 38 12.23 -6.48 -0.39
N LEU A 39 11.24 -5.77 0.17
CA LEU A 39 11.43 -4.43 0.73
C LEU A 39 12.35 -4.45 1.95
N GLU A 40 12.23 -5.45 2.84
CA GLU A 40 13.08 -5.59 4.03
C GLU A 40 14.55 -5.87 3.68
N LEU A 41 14.81 -6.47 2.52
CA LEU A 41 16.17 -6.72 2.01
C LEU A 41 16.75 -5.52 1.23
N ASP A 42 15.91 -4.58 0.82
CA ASP A 42 16.34 -3.40 0.07
C ASP A 42 16.88 -2.33 1.01
N ALA A 43 18.20 -2.16 1.02
CA ALA A 43 18.89 -1.17 1.85
C ALA A 43 18.48 0.28 1.56
N SER A 44 17.89 0.55 0.40
CA SER A 44 17.35 1.87 0.03
C SER A 44 15.95 2.11 0.58
N ALA A 45 15.18 1.06 0.91
CA ALA A 45 13.79 1.13 1.37
C ALA A 45 13.68 1.16 2.90
N LYS A 46 14.41 2.08 3.56
CA LYS A 46 14.43 2.16 5.03
C LYS A 46 13.07 2.44 5.65
N ASN A 47 12.27 3.28 5.00
CA ASN A 47 10.94 3.65 5.42
C ASN A 47 9.98 3.45 4.25
N VAL A 48 8.81 2.88 4.51
CA VAL A 48 7.75 2.68 3.53
C VAL A 48 6.56 3.54 3.90
N SER A 49 6.05 4.34 2.96
CA SER A 49 4.80 5.08 3.13
C SER A 49 3.72 4.47 2.28
N LEU A 50 2.57 4.22 2.90
CA LEU A 50 1.39 3.71 2.23
C LEU A 50 0.39 4.84 2.02
N LEU A 51 0.09 5.12 0.75
CA LEU A 51 -0.71 6.27 0.35
C LEU A 51 -2.13 5.80 0.00
N ILE A 52 -3.10 6.23 0.79
CA ILE A 52 -4.53 5.97 0.57
C ILE A 52 -5.17 7.26 0.08
N GLY A 53 -5.82 7.20 -1.08
CA GLY A 53 -6.47 8.35 -1.68
C GLY A 53 -7.76 8.73 -0.95
N GLY A 54 -8.19 9.97 -1.13
CA GLY A 54 -9.52 10.43 -0.69
C GLY A 54 -10.63 9.92 -1.60
N ALA A 55 -11.82 10.54 -1.52
CA ALA A 55 -12.98 10.16 -2.33
C ALA A 55 -12.72 10.13 -3.85
N ASP A 56 -11.85 11.01 -4.34
CA ASP A 56 -11.50 11.13 -5.76
C ASP A 56 -10.30 10.25 -6.17
N GLY A 57 -9.74 9.46 -5.25
CA GLY A 57 -8.54 8.65 -5.49
C GLY A 57 -7.25 9.48 -5.64
N HIS A 58 -6.25 8.90 -6.32
CA HIS A 58 -4.94 9.51 -6.53
C HIS A 58 -4.84 10.22 -7.88
N THR A 59 -4.21 11.39 -7.89
CA THR A 59 -3.85 12.11 -9.12
C THR A 59 -2.78 11.34 -9.91
N ASP A 60 -2.73 11.54 -11.23
CA ASP A 60 -1.71 10.94 -12.09
C ASP A 60 -0.28 11.29 -11.62
N GLY A 61 -0.10 12.54 -11.17
CA GLY A 61 1.18 13.03 -10.64
C GLY A 61 1.61 12.38 -9.32
N LEU A 62 0.67 11.99 -8.46
CA LEU A 62 1.01 11.21 -7.27
C LEU A 62 1.33 9.77 -7.66
N ARG A 63 0.53 9.16 -8.54
CA ARG A 63 0.73 7.78 -9.00
C ARG A 63 2.11 7.58 -9.63
N SER A 64 2.59 8.54 -10.43
CA SER A 64 3.91 8.46 -11.05
C SER A 64 5.08 8.55 -10.07
N GLN A 65 4.84 9.03 -8.84
CA GLN A 65 5.84 9.10 -7.78
C GLN A 65 5.79 7.91 -6.80
N CYS A 66 4.85 6.98 -6.99
CA CYS A 66 4.82 5.72 -6.25
C CYS A 66 5.74 4.69 -6.93
N GLN A 67 6.54 3.98 -6.14
CA GLN A 67 7.34 2.88 -6.66
C GLN A 67 6.47 1.63 -6.93
N ALA A 68 5.31 1.54 -6.28
CA ALA A 68 4.31 0.52 -6.57
C ALA A 68 2.88 1.03 -6.40
N LEU A 69 1.96 0.50 -7.20
CA LEU A 69 0.51 0.69 -7.03
C LEU A 69 -0.14 -0.66 -6.81
N TRP A 70 -0.87 -0.81 -5.71
CA TRP A 70 -1.55 -2.05 -5.33
C TRP A 70 -3.05 -1.84 -5.27
N ARG A 71 -3.79 -2.80 -5.82
CA ARG A 71 -5.24 -2.87 -5.75
C ARG A 71 -5.63 -3.85 -4.63
N LEU A 72 -6.45 -3.38 -3.69
CA LEU A 72 -7.00 -4.22 -2.61
C LEU A 72 -8.19 -5.08 -3.07
N SER A 73 -8.97 -4.59 -4.02
CA SER A 73 -10.19 -5.24 -4.50
C SER A 73 -10.55 -4.72 -5.90
N SER A 74 -11.27 -5.53 -6.67
CA SER A 74 -11.95 -5.06 -7.90
C SER A 74 -13.16 -4.18 -7.60
N LEU A 75 -13.63 -4.17 -6.34
CA LEU A 75 -14.68 -3.26 -5.87
C LEU A 75 -14.09 -1.90 -5.47
N THR A 76 -14.86 -0.85 -5.68
CA THR A 76 -14.58 0.47 -5.11
C THR A 76 -14.81 0.43 -3.61
N LEU A 77 -13.74 0.58 -2.83
CA LEU A 77 -13.80 0.65 -1.37
C LEU A 77 -13.76 2.10 -0.92
N GLN A 78 -14.60 2.46 0.06
CA GLN A 78 -14.42 3.73 0.78
C GLN A 78 -13.02 3.73 1.43
N HIS A 79 -12.34 4.88 1.39
CA HIS A 79 -10.96 5.02 1.88
C HIS A 79 -10.73 4.53 3.32
N GLU A 80 -11.67 4.75 4.25
CA GLU A 80 -11.56 4.23 5.63
C GLU A 80 -11.61 2.70 5.67
N LEU A 81 -12.51 2.08 4.89
CA LEU A 81 -12.59 0.63 4.79
C LEU A 81 -11.36 0.04 4.09
N ALA A 82 -10.84 0.72 3.06
CA ALA A 82 -9.60 0.34 2.40
C ALA A 82 -8.42 0.31 3.40
N LEU A 83 -8.34 1.28 4.32
CA LEU A 83 -7.35 1.29 5.39
C LEU A 83 -7.50 0.08 6.32
N VAL A 84 -8.73 -0.24 6.75
CA VAL A 84 -9.00 -1.40 7.63
C VAL A 84 -8.60 -2.72 6.94
N VAL A 85 -9.01 -2.91 5.68
CA VAL A 85 -8.65 -4.09 4.88
C VAL A 85 -7.14 -4.20 4.71
N TRP A 86 -6.47 -3.08 4.45
CA TRP A 86 -5.02 -3.03 4.33
C TRP A 86 -4.31 -3.42 5.64
N LEU A 87 -4.75 -2.88 6.78
CA LEU A 87 -4.16 -3.20 8.08
C LEU A 87 -4.33 -4.69 8.43
N GLU A 88 -5.50 -5.27 8.13
CA GLU A 88 -5.72 -6.72 8.29
C GLU A 88 -4.79 -7.54 7.40
N ALA A 89 -4.67 -7.17 6.12
CA ALA A 89 -3.82 -7.88 5.17
C ALA A 89 -2.33 -7.81 5.59
N LEU A 90 -1.90 -6.66 6.11
CA LEU A 90 -0.55 -6.47 6.64
C LEU A 90 -0.30 -7.32 7.88
N TYR A 91 -1.24 -7.31 8.83
CA TYR A 91 -1.18 -8.18 10.02
C TYR A 91 -1.12 -9.66 9.63
N ARG A 92 -1.95 -10.08 8.67
CA ARG A 92 -1.96 -11.44 8.11
C ARG A 92 -0.63 -11.80 7.49
N ALA A 93 -0.07 -10.94 6.65
CA ALA A 93 1.22 -11.17 5.98
C ALA A 93 2.36 -11.34 7.00
N TYR A 94 2.42 -10.49 8.02
CA TYR A 94 3.43 -10.62 9.07
C TYR A 94 3.22 -11.86 9.95
N THR A 95 1.97 -12.27 10.19
CA THR A 95 1.68 -13.50 10.93
C THR A 95 2.14 -14.74 10.16
N ILE A 96 1.89 -14.77 8.84
CA ILE A 96 2.41 -15.82 7.94
C ILE A 96 3.94 -15.81 7.93
N LYS A 97 4.58 -14.64 7.86
CA LYS A 97 6.05 -14.52 7.91
C LYS A 97 6.66 -15.09 9.20
N ARG A 98 5.97 -14.99 10.34
CA ARG A 98 6.40 -15.59 11.61
C ARG A 98 6.21 -17.11 11.68
N GLY A 99 5.59 -17.72 10.67
CA GLY A 99 5.26 -19.14 10.67
C GLY A 99 4.11 -19.51 11.61
N GLU A 100 3.36 -18.52 12.09
CA GLU A 100 2.22 -18.73 12.97
C GLU A 100 0.98 -19.16 12.16
N PRO A 101 0.13 -20.06 12.69
CA PRO A 101 -1.14 -20.37 12.07
C PRO A 101 -2.00 -19.11 12.00
N TYR A 102 -2.36 -18.69 10.78
CA TYR A 102 -3.36 -17.64 10.59
C TYR A 102 -4.74 -18.27 10.41
N HIS A 103 -5.73 -17.73 11.12
CA HIS A 103 -7.12 -18.17 10.99
C HIS A 103 -7.62 -17.89 9.57
N ARG A 104 -7.95 -18.96 8.86
CA ARG A 104 -8.57 -18.92 7.51
C ARG A 104 -10.07 -18.79 7.63
#